data_AF-A0A958XEN5-F1
#
_entry.id   AF-A0A958XEN5-F1
#
_cell.length_a   1.000
_cell.length_b   1.000
_cell.length_c   1.000
_cell.angle_alpha   90.00
_cell.angle_beta   90.00
_cell.angle_gamma   90.00
#
_symmetry.space_group_name_H-M   'P 1'
#
loop_
_entity.id
_entity.type
_entity.pdbx_description
1 polymer ?
#
loop_
_entity_poly.entity_id
_entity_poly.type
_entity_poly.pdbx_seq_one_letter_code
_entity_poly.pdbx_strand_id
1 'polypeptide(L)'
;MDLTYSSIVSPFSTAQVLTIFIISESILGWIPPDLFMIWAEKFDHPLEMLTVLGLLSYLGGIVSYKIGAWIANRQKARVFIEKRLQKYSALTQKWGGVFIAVSALFPFSPFATVTLAVSLLKYPFNRFLIFGLFRILRFIGQGLLLFELLDWDLVSKLP
;
A
#
# COMPACT_ATOMS: atom_id res chain seq x y z
N MET A 1 -26.15 30.72 -4.68
CA MET A 1 -25.31 29.55 -4.33
C MET A 1 -25.52 28.46 -5.39
N ASP A 2 -25.47 28.78 -6.68
CA ASP A 2 -24.32 29.14 -7.52
C ASP A 2 -23.73 27.88 -8.15
N LEU A 3 -24.26 27.63 -9.36
CA LEU A 3 -23.95 26.57 -10.34
C LEU A 3 -22.45 26.38 -10.63
N THR A 4 -21.61 27.27 -10.10
CA THR A 4 -20.15 27.25 -10.15
C THR A 4 -19.51 26.30 -9.13
N TYR A 5 -20.13 26.05 -7.97
CA TYR A 5 -19.56 25.17 -6.93
C TYR A 5 -19.62 23.68 -7.31
N SER A 6 -20.73 23.23 -7.88
CA SER A 6 -20.91 21.85 -8.37
C SER A 6 -20.00 21.51 -9.57
N SER A 7 -19.61 22.54 -10.35
CA SER A 7 -18.75 22.41 -11.53
C SER A 7 -17.25 22.32 -11.20
N ILE A 8 -16.86 22.70 -9.98
CA ILE A 8 -15.47 22.64 -9.50
C ILE A 8 -15.27 21.48 -8.51
N VAL A 9 -16.33 21.07 -7.80
CA VAL A 9 -16.28 20.05 -6.72
C VAL A 9 -16.69 18.65 -7.20
N SER A 10 -16.89 18.44 -8.50
CA SER A 10 -16.94 17.09 -9.11
C SER A 10 -16.23 17.10 -10.47
N PRO A 11 -15.44 16.07 -10.88
CA PRO A 11 -15.53 14.67 -10.44
C PRO A 11 -14.17 13.93 -10.48
N PHE A 12 -13.42 13.82 -9.39
CA PHE A 12 -12.66 12.56 -9.26
C PHE A 12 -13.68 11.49 -8.96
N SER A 13 -14.16 10.80 -10.01
CA SER A 13 -15.01 9.64 -9.80
C SER A 13 -14.26 8.68 -8.87
N THR A 14 -15.00 7.94 -8.05
CA THR A 14 -14.42 6.89 -7.21
C THR A 14 -13.41 6.04 -7.99
N ALA A 15 -13.71 5.74 -9.26
CA ALA A 15 -12.81 5.03 -10.15
C ALA A 15 -11.47 5.75 -10.41
N GLN A 16 -11.45 7.07 -10.57
CA GLN A 16 -10.21 7.81 -10.77
C GLN A 16 -9.33 7.83 -9.51
N VAL A 17 -9.91 8.04 -8.33
CA VAL A 17 -9.15 7.99 -7.05
C VAL A 17 -8.55 6.61 -6.85
N LEU A 18 -9.34 5.55 -7.06
CA LEU A 18 -8.87 4.18 -6.96
C LEU A 18 -7.81 3.84 -8.01
N THR A 19 -7.91 4.40 -9.22
CA THR A 19 -6.89 4.22 -10.27
C THR A 19 -5.57 4.88 -9.89
N ILE A 20 -5.61 6.13 -9.42
CA ILE A 20 -4.42 6.84 -8.93
C ILE A 20 -3.80 6.08 -7.76
N PHE A 21 -4.63 5.59 -6.84
CA PHE A 21 -4.19 4.77 -5.71
C PHE A 21 -3.45 3.52 -6.18
N ILE A 22 -4.06 2.68 -7.04
CA ILE A 22 -3.44 1.45 -7.55
C ILE A 22 -2.13 1.74 -8.28
N ILE A 23 -2.09 2.77 -9.12
CA ILE A 23 -0.88 3.13 -9.86
C ILE A 23 0.22 3.56 -8.89
N SER A 24 -0.11 4.39 -7.91
CA SER A 24 0.83 4.85 -6.89
C SER A 24 1.39 3.66 -6.11
N GLU A 25 0.52 2.70 -5.76
CA GLU A 25 0.85 1.49 -5.04
C GLU A 25 1.63 0.46 -5.85
N SER A 26 1.51 0.48 -7.18
CA SER A 26 2.19 -0.48 -8.04
C SER A 26 3.62 -0.09 -8.39
N ILE A 27 3.91 1.22 -8.46
CA ILE A 27 5.20 1.71 -8.99
C ILE A 27 6.13 2.22 -7.88
N LEU A 28 5.63 3.04 -6.94
CA LEU A 28 6.51 3.81 -6.03
C LEU A 28 6.09 3.72 -4.55
N GLY A 29 4.80 3.73 -4.24
CA GLY A 29 4.30 3.78 -2.87
C GLY A 29 4.65 5.09 -2.15
N TRP A 30 4.80 6.20 -2.91
CA TRP A 30 5.17 7.50 -2.36
C TRP A 30 3.99 8.31 -1.85
N ILE A 31 2.79 8.04 -2.35
CA ILE A 31 1.58 8.70 -1.85
C ILE A 31 1.18 7.99 -0.55
N PRO A 32 1.09 8.70 0.59
CA PRO A 32 0.70 8.08 1.83
C PRO A 32 -0.68 7.42 1.69
N PRO A 33 -0.83 6.13 2.02
CA PRO A 33 -2.11 5.45 1.97
C PRO A 33 -3.15 6.10 2.91
N ASP A 34 -2.69 6.81 3.94
CA ASP A 34 -3.54 7.52 4.90
C ASP A 34 -4.40 8.61 4.24
N LEU A 35 -3.93 9.26 3.17
CA LEU A 35 -4.72 10.23 2.42
C LEU A 35 -5.96 9.59 1.79
N PHE A 36 -5.83 8.36 1.30
CA PHE A 36 -6.93 7.61 0.71
C PHE A 36 -7.87 7.05 1.77
N MET A 37 -7.35 6.77 2.98
CA MET A 37 -8.17 6.37 4.11
C MET A 37 -9.07 7.50 4.60
N ILE A 38 -8.53 8.72 4.75
CA ILE A 38 -9.35 9.90 5.09
C ILE A 38 -10.40 10.16 3.99
N TRP A 39 -10.03 9.97 2.73
CA TRP A 39 -10.98 10.08 1.63
C TRP A 39 -12.12 9.04 1.71
N ALA A 40 -11.86 7.85 2.24
CA ALA A 40 -12.86 6.78 2.41
C ALA A 40 -13.96 7.13 3.44
N GLU A 41 -13.72 8.10 4.32
CA GLU A 41 -14.71 8.61 5.29
C GLU A 41 -15.93 9.25 4.61
N LYS A 42 -15.81 9.69 3.36
CA LYS A 42 -16.89 10.35 2.60
C LYS A 42 -18.03 9.42 2.17
N PHE A 43 -17.89 8.11 2.36
CA PHE A 43 -18.88 7.11 1.96
C PHE A 43 -19.79 6.75 3.13
N ASP A 44 -21.04 6.37 2.85
CA ASP A 44 -22.00 5.91 3.88
C ASP A 44 -21.51 4.66 4.64
N HIS A 45 -20.66 3.86 3.99
CA HIS A 45 -20.00 2.68 4.58
C HIS A 45 -18.47 2.76 4.46
N PRO A 46 -17.78 3.56 5.31
CA PRO A 46 -16.34 3.78 5.22
C PRO A 46 -15.49 2.51 5.38
N LEU A 47 -15.91 1.59 6.25
CA LEU A 47 -15.21 0.32 6.48
C LEU A 47 -15.15 -0.55 5.22
N GLU A 48 -16.22 -0.59 4.42
CA GLU A 48 -16.24 -1.33 3.16
C GLU A 48 -15.23 -0.74 2.17
N MET A 49 -15.20 0.59 2.04
CA MET A 49 -14.24 1.29 1.18
C MET A 49 -12.79 1.08 1.63
N LEU A 50 -12.51 1.09 2.93
CA LEU A 50 -11.18 0.78 3.48
C LEU A 50 -10.75 -0.66 3.16
N THR A 51 -11.70 -1.60 3.17
CA THR A 51 -11.43 -2.98 2.79
C THR A 51 -11.06 -3.08 1.30
N VAL A 52 -11.78 -2.35 0.44
CA VAL A 52 -11.47 -2.24 -1.00
C VAL A 52 -10.08 -1.62 -1.20
N LEU A 53 -9.76 -0.54 -0.51
CA LEU A 53 -8.43 0.09 -0.55
C LEU A 53 -7.35 -0.89 -0.11
N GLY A 54 -7.55 -1.63 0.99
CA GLY A 54 -6.62 -2.65 1.44
C GLY A 54 -6.35 -3.75 0.40
N LEU A 55 -7.41 -4.24 -0.26
CA LEU A 55 -7.31 -5.23 -1.32
C LEU A 55 -6.56 -4.68 -2.55
N LEU A 56 -6.89 -3.47 -3.00
CA LEU A 56 -6.21 -2.82 -4.12
C LEU A 56 -4.74 -2.57 -3.81
N SER A 57 -4.43 -2.20 -2.57
CA SER A 57 -3.06 -2.00 -2.09
C SER A 57 -2.27 -3.32 -2.08
N TYR A 58 -2.91 -4.42 -1.70
CA TYR A 58 -2.32 -5.76 -1.78
C TYR A 58 -2.04 -6.18 -3.23
N LEU A 59 -3.00 -5.96 -4.13
CA LEU A 59 -2.85 -6.21 -5.57
C LEU A 59 -1.74 -5.36 -6.20
N GLY A 60 -1.67 -4.08 -5.86
CA GLY A 60 -0.58 -3.18 -6.29
C GLY A 60 0.79 -3.71 -5.86
N GLY A 61 0.88 -4.20 -4.62
CA GLY A 61 2.05 -4.92 -4.12
C GLY A 61 2.45 -6.12 -4.95
N ILE A 62 1.48 -6.95 -5.36
CA ILE A 62 1.74 -8.11 -6.25
C ILE A 62 2.30 -7.64 -7.60
N VAL A 63 1.77 -6.54 -8.15
CA VAL A 63 2.29 -5.94 -9.39
C VAL A 63 3.73 -5.47 -9.20
N SER A 64 4.03 -4.74 -8.12
CA SER A 64 5.40 -4.32 -7.76
C SER A 64 6.34 -5.51 -7.65
N TYR A 65 5.91 -6.59 -7.01
CA TYR A 65 6.69 -7.82 -6.91
C TYR A 65 7.00 -8.38 -8.30
N LYS A 66 5.98 -8.53 -9.16
CA LYS A 66 6.18 -9.06 -10.52
C LYS A 66 7.13 -8.20 -11.34
N ILE A 67 7.06 -6.88 -11.21
CA ILE A 67 8.00 -5.94 -11.85
C ILE A 67 9.42 -6.22 -11.34
N GLY A 68 9.63 -6.32 -10.02
CA GLY A 68 10.94 -6.60 -9.43
C GLY A 68 11.51 -7.94 -9.88
N ALA A 69 10.68 -8.98 -9.93
CA ALA A 69 11.06 -10.31 -10.41
C ALA A 69 11.42 -10.30 -11.90
N TRP A 70 10.66 -9.57 -12.72
CA TRP A 70 10.94 -9.41 -14.14
C TRP A 70 12.28 -8.71 -14.38
N ILE A 71 12.58 -7.65 -13.62
CA ILE A 71 13.88 -6.96 -13.67
C ILE A 71 15.00 -7.92 -13.26
N ALA A 72 14.84 -8.65 -12.15
CA ALA A 72 15.85 -9.58 -11.63
C ALA A 72 16.18 -10.73 -12.58
N ASN A 73 15.25 -11.11 -13.46
CA ASN A 73 15.46 -12.19 -14.41
C ASN A 73 16.25 -11.76 -15.65
N ARG A 74 16.47 -10.45 -15.86
CA ARG A 74 17.30 -9.94 -16.96
C ARG A 74 18.79 -10.19 -16.66
N GLN A 75 19.52 -10.77 -17.61
CA GLN A 75 20.94 -11.14 -17.49
C GLN A 75 21.81 -10.03 -16.87
N LYS A 76 21.67 -8.79 -17.36
CA LYS A 76 22.46 -7.63 -16.88
C LYS A 76 22.16 -7.30 -15.41
N ALA A 77 20.88 -7.26 -15.05
CA ALA A 77 20.46 -6.99 -13.68
C ALA A 77 20.88 -8.12 -12.73
N ARG A 78 20.73 -9.37 -13.16
CA ARG A 78 21.17 -10.54 -12.39
C ARG A 78 22.66 -10.49 -12.06
N VAL A 79 23.51 -10.24 -13.06
CA VAL A 79 24.97 -10.13 -12.84
C VAL A 79 25.30 -8.96 -11.92
N PHE A 80 24.60 -7.83 -12.05
CA PHE A 80 24.78 -6.68 -11.15
C PHE A 80 24.40 -7.01 -9.71
N ILE A 81 23.23 -7.60 -9.49
CA ILE A 81 22.71 -7.99 -8.17
C ILE A 81 23.63 -9.05 -7.54
N GLU A 82 24.03 -10.08 -8.30
CA GLU A 82 24.93 -11.13 -7.82
C GLU A 82 26.33 -10.57 -7.48
N LYS A 83 26.84 -9.57 -8.20
CA LYS A 83 28.15 -8.97 -7.87
C LYS A 83 28.11 -7.94 -6.75
N ARG A 84 27.07 -7.10 -6.68
CA ARG A 84 26.99 -5.96 -5.75
C ARG A 84 26.19 -6.25 -4.49
N LEU A 85 25.19 -7.14 -4.58
CA LEU A 85 24.18 -7.34 -3.54
C LEU A 85 24.13 -8.79 -3.01
N GLN A 86 25.10 -9.65 -3.35
CA GLN A 86 25.15 -11.03 -2.87
C GLN A 86 24.98 -11.14 -1.34
N LYS A 87 25.67 -10.26 -0.60
CA LYS A 87 25.61 -10.19 0.87
C LYS A 87 24.19 -9.91 1.38
N TYR A 88 23.45 -9.05 0.68
CA TYR A 88 22.07 -8.70 1.04
C TYR A 88 21.05 -9.75 0.58
N SER A 89 21.36 -10.55 -0.45
CA SER A 89 20.47 -11.62 -0.92
C SER A 89 20.26 -12.68 0.17
N ALA A 90 21.32 -13.18 0.81
CA ALA A 90 21.19 -14.15 1.90
C ALA A 90 20.41 -13.59 3.10
N LEU A 91 20.64 -12.31 3.44
CA LEU A 91 19.89 -11.63 4.49
C LEU A 91 18.40 -11.52 4.12
N THR A 92 18.10 -11.17 2.88
CA THR A 92 16.73 -11.03 2.39
C THR A 92 16.01 -12.37 2.33
N GLN A 93 16.68 -13.47 1.98
CA GLN A 93 16.06 -14.81 2.03
C GLN A 93 15.62 -15.20 3.44
N LYS A 94 16.36 -14.79 4.47
CA LYS A 94 16.06 -15.06 5.88
C LYS A 94 15.09 -14.05 6.50
N TRP A 95 15.32 -12.76 6.27
CA TRP A 95 14.64 -11.64 6.96
C TRP A 95 13.71 -10.82 6.05
N GLY A 96 13.63 -11.12 4.75
CA GLY A 96 12.77 -10.43 3.78
C GLY A 96 11.31 -10.38 4.20
N GLY A 97 10.82 -11.45 4.83
CA GLY A 97 9.46 -11.50 5.37
C GLY A 97 9.23 -10.49 6.49
N VAL A 98 10.22 -10.27 7.35
CA VAL A 98 10.16 -9.26 8.41
C VAL A 98 10.15 -7.86 7.80
N PHE A 99 10.99 -7.60 6.78
CA PHE A 99 10.97 -6.30 6.09
C PHE A 99 9.62 -6.02 5.41
N ILE A 100 9.00 -7.02 4.79
CA ILE A 100 7.66 -6.90 4.18
C ILE A 100 6.59 -6.70 5.26
N ALA A 101 6.65 -7.43 6.39
CA ALA A 101 5.68 -7.30 7.46
C ALA A 101 5.76 -5.93 8.13
N VAL A 102 6.98 -5.46 8.44
CA VAL A 102 7.22 -4.12 8.99
C VAL A 102 6.72 -3.06 8.03
N SER A 103 7.02 -3.16 6.73
CA SER A 103 6.47 -2.19 5.78
C SER A 103 4.94 -2.28 5.71
N ALA A 104 4.35 -3.47 5.69
CA ALA A 104 2.90 -3.64 5.61
C ALA A 104 2.15 -3.00 6.81
N LEU A 105 2.74 -3.02 8.00
CA LEU A 105 2.10 -2.54 9.24
C LEU A 105 2.34 -1.03 9.49
N PHE A 106 3.47 -0.47 9.07
CA PHE A 106 3.85 0.90 9.46
C PHE A 106 3.14 1.99 8.64
N PRO A 107 2.61 3.07 9.28
CA PRO A 107 1.78 4.11 8.65
C PRO A 107 2.34 4.75 7.38
N PHE A 108 3.65 5.03 7.33
CA PHE A 108 4.28 5.81 6.25
C PHE A 108 5.26 4.99 5.40
N SER A 109 5.09 3.67 5.33
CA SER A 109 6.09 2.85 4.66
C SER A 109 5.90 2.85 3.13
N PRO A 110 7.00 2.92 2.35
CA PRO A 110 6.95 2.75 0.90
C PRO A 110 6.90 1.26 0.55
N PHE A 111 5.76 0.61 0.83
CA PHE A 111 5.58 -0.85 0.67
C PHE A 111 5.94 -1.34 -0.74
N ALA A 112 5.53 -0.62 -1.77
CA ALA A 112 5.84 -0.94 -3.17
C ALA A 112 7.36 -1.01 -3.41
N THR A 113 8.11 -0.05 -2.86
CA THR A 113 9.57 0.01 -2.97
C THR A 113 10.24 -1.14 -2.22
N VAL A 114 9.79 -1.44 -1.00
CA VAL A 114 10.29 -2.59 -0.24
C VAL A 114 10.02 -3.90 -0.99
N THR A 115 8.81 -4.05 -1.53
CA THR A 115 8.39 -5.22 -2.31
C THR A 115 9.22 -5.39 -3.58
N LEU A 116 9.48 -4.29 -4.31
CA LEU A 116 10.39 -4.28 -5.44
C LEU A 116 11.80 -4.72 -5.03
N ALA A 117 12.34 -4.16 -3.94
CA ALA A 117 13.69 -4.47 -3.47
C ALA A 117 13.85 -5.95 -3.05
N VAL A 118 12.91 -6.49 -2.27
CA VAL A 118 12.97 -7.91 -1.85
C VAL A 118 12.74 -8.85 -3.04
N SER A 119 11.89 -8.46 -4.00
CA SER A 119 11.70 -9.22 -5.23
C SER A 119 12.93 -9.20 -6.13
N LEU A 120 13.65 -8.08 -6.21
CA LEU A 120 14.91 -8.00 -6.95
C LEU A 120 15.95 -8.97 -6.37
N LEU A 121 15.93 -9.15 -5.05
CA LEU A 121 16.79 -10.08 -4.32
C LEU A 121 16.25 -11.53 -4.31
N LYS A 122 15.26 -11.84 -5.17
CA LYS A 122 14.65 -13.16 -5.38
C LYS A 122 13.99 -13.76 -4.14
N TYR A 123 13.45 -12.93 -3.24
CA TYR A 123 12.65 -13.44 -2.12
C TYR A 123 11.47 -14.28 -2.65
N PRO A 124 11.08 -15.42 -2.02
CA PRO A 124 10.04 -16.29 -2.56
C PRO A 124 8.64 -15.64 -2.55
N PHE A 125 7.96 -15.72 -3.69
CA PHE A 125 6.63 -15.12 -3.90
C PHE A 125 5.58 -15.59 -2.88
N ASN A 126 5.55 -16.89 -2.58
CA ASN A 126 4.57 -17.46 -1.65
C ASN A 126 4.69 -16.85 -0.25
N ARG A 127 5.92 -16.58 0.22
CA ARG A 127 6.12 -15.94 1.53
C ARG A 127 5.70 -14.48 1.46
N PHE A 128 6.05 -13.79 0.38
CA PHE A 128 5.61 -12.41 0.16
C PHE A 128 4.07 -12.29 0.20
N LEU A 129 3.34 -13.21 -0.45
CA LEU A 129 1.87 -13.19 -0.44
C LEU A 129 1.29 -13.25 0.97
N ILE A 130 1.87 -14.09 1.85
CA ILE A 130 1.42 -14.21 3.25
C ILE A 130 1.69 -12.92 4.01
N PHE A 131 2.91 -12.37 3.92
CA PHE A 131 3.26 -11.14 4.64
C PHE A 131 2.53 -9.90 4.07
N GLY A 132 2.19 -9.89 2.79
CA GLY A 132 1.42 -8.81 2.20
C GLY A 132 -0.02 -8.73 2.74
N LEU A 133 -0.59 -9.81 3.29
CA LEU A 133 -1.95 -9.79 3.87
C LEU A 133 -2.05 -8.84 5.07
N PHE A 134 -0.94 -8.59 5.78
CA PHE A 134 -0.89 -7.59 6.86
C PHE A 134 -1.31 -6.21 6.40
N ARG A 135 -1.24 -5.94 5.10
CA ARG A 135 -1.69 -4.68 4.51
C ARG A 135 -3.20 -4.49 4.63
N ILE A 136 -3.98 -5.53 4.32
CA ILE A 136 -5.44 -5.50 4.46
C ILE A 136 -5.80 -5.30 5.94
N LEU A 137 -5.11 -6.04 6.82
CA LEU A 137 -5.29 -5.91 8.28
C LEU A 137 -4.99 -4.49 8.76
N ARG A 138 -3.94 -3.84 8.22
CA ARG A 138 -3.60 -2.46 8.56
C ARG A 138 -4.72 -1.48 8.17
N PHE A 139 -5.23 -1.53 6.94
CA PHE A 139 -6.29 -0.62 6.50
C PHE A 139 -7.56 -0.75 7.35
N ILE A 140 -7.92 -1.98 7.73
CA ILE A 140 -9.06 -2.23 8.63
C ILE A 140 -8.73 -1.73 10.04
N GLY A 141 -7.59 -2.12 10.61
CA GLY A 141 -7.23 -1.79 11.98
C GLY A 141 -7.03 -0.28 12.21
N GLN A 142 -6.36 0.40 11.29
CA GLN A 142 -6.22 1.86 11.35
C GLN A 142 -7.54 2.57 11.07
N GLY A 143 -8.39 2.01 10.21
CA GLY A 143 -9.74 2.50 9.98
C GLY A 143 -10.57 2.49 11.26
N LEU A 144 -10.59 1.36 11.97
CA LEU A 144 -11.28 1.23 13.25
C LEU A 144 -10.76 2.24 14.29
N LEU A 145 -9.44 2.39 14.41
CA LEU A 145 -8.83 3.40 15.29
C LEU A 145 -9.22 4.82 14.90
N LEU A 146 -9.29 5.13 13.60
CA LEU A 146 -9.74 6.42 13.08
C LEU A 146 -11.20 6.69 13.45
N PHE A 147 -12.10 5.71 13.31
CA PHE A 147 -13.51 5.88 13.68
C PHE A 147 -13.70 6.00 15.19
N GLU A 148 -12.97 5.22 15.99
CA GLU A 148 -13.03 5.33 17.45
C GLU A 148 -12.49 6.68 17.94
N LEU A 149 -11.44 7.20 17.30
CA LEU A 149 -10.92 8.55 17.56
C LEU A 149 -11.91 9.65 17.11
N LEU A 150 -12.59 9.45 15.98
CA LEU A 150 -13.58 10.40 15.46
C LEU A 150 -14.84 10.43 16.34
N ASP A 151 -15.29 9.27 16.82
CA ASP A 151 -16.38 9.17 17.80
C ASP A 151 -16.02 9.85 19.12
N TRP A 152 -14.75 9.77 19.55
CA TRP A 152 -14.26 10.48 20.74
C TRP A 152 -14.30 12.01 20.58
N ASP A 153 -14.07 12.54 19.37
CA ASP A 153 -14.21 13.96 19.04
C ASP A 153 -15.68 14.42 18.97
N LEU A 154 -16.63 13.53 18.66
CA LEU A 154 -18.06 13.81 18.71
C LEU A 154 -18.60 13.78 20.15
N VAL A 155 -18.07 12.91 21.01
CA VAL A 155 -18.43 12.84 22.44
C VAL A 155 -17.80 13.98 23.26
N SER A 156 -16.59 14.43 22.92
CA SER A 156 -15.92 15.56 23.60
C SER A 156 -16.44 16.95 23.20
N LYS A 157 -17.26 17.04 22.15
CA LYS A 157 -17.94 18.26 21.69
C LYS A 157 -19.44 18.33 22.04
N LEU A 158 -19.95 17.39 22.82
CA LEU A 158 -21.26 17.56 23.46
C LEU A 158 -21.10 18.51 24.67
N PRO A 159 -22.01 19.50 24.84
CA PRO A 159 -21.93 20.51 25.89
C PRO A 159 -22.00 19.92 27.30
#